data_AF-A0A8W8JJC4-F1
#
_entry.id   AF-A0A8W8JJC4-F1
#
_cell.length_a   1.000
_cell.length_b   1.000
_cell.length_c   1.000
_cell.angle_alpha   90.00
_cell.angle_beta   90.00
_cell.angle_gamma   90.00
#
_symmetry.space_group_name_H-M   'P 1'
#
loop_
_entity.id
_entity.type
_entity.pdbx_description
1 polymer ?
#
loop_
_entity_poly.entity_id
_entity_poly.type
_entity_poly.pdbx_seq_one_letter_code
_entity_poly.pdbx_strand_id
1 'polypeptide(L)'
;MDFDDGFSSEDDYEVEDLINEIFESEEADDVDLEPEEDSSEIAIEESFARHMETVRKAVAGVPLSIALDVRYDTPGFSANRSSGVFMDTNTRAILQLEVGDSKEVGRHSPKMERLLIELGLLYLVHQSPLIVREIISDTSRNIISLPRTDASH
;
A
#
# COMPACT_ATOMS: atom_id res chain seq x y z
N MET A 1 17.90 61.76 12.97
CA MET A 1 16.46 61.80 13.26
C MET A 1 16.08 60.35 13.46
N ASP A 2 16.06 59.94 14.72
CA ASP A 2 15.74 58.59 15.16
C ASP A 2 14.21 58.53 15.33
N PHE A 3 13.57 57.57 14.68
CA PHE A 3 12.14 57.28 14.87
C PHE A 3 12.02 56.06 15.77
N ASP A 4 11.33 56.31 16.88
CA ASP A 4 10.97 55.42 17.96
C ASP A 4 9.52 54.98 17.71
N ASP A 5 9.33 53.71 17.40
CA ASP A 5 8.03 53.13 17.06
C ASP A 5 7.66 52.14 18.17
N GLY A 6 7.38 52.68 19.35
CA GLY A 6 6.74 51.93 20.42
C GLY A 6 5.30 51.58 20.04
N PHE A 7 5.03 50.29 19.83
CA PHE A 7 3.67 49.76 19.88
C PHE A 7 3.49 48.91 21.14
N SER A 8 2.62 49.44 21.99
CA SER A 8 2.11 48.90 23.24
C SER A 8 1.33 47.60 22.98
N SER A 9 1.65 46.56 23.76
CA SER A 9 0.86 45.34 23.90
C SER A 9 -0.40 45.64 24.70
N GLU A 10 -1.58 45.44 24.14
CA GLU A 10 -2.85 45.29 24.87
C GLU A 10 -3.95 45.02 23.83
N ASP A 11 -4.32 43.74 23.67
CA ASP A 11 -5.67 43.24 23.37
C ASP A 11 -5.59 41.71 23.11
N ASP A 12 -5.14 40.95 24.12
CA ASP A 12 -5.34 39.50 24.17
C ASP A 12 -6.60 39.24 25.03
N TYR A 13 -7.76 39.28 24.39
CA TYR A 13 -9.03 38.86 25.01
C TYR A 13 -9.62 37.65 24.25
N GLU A 14 -9.60 36.51 24.96
CA GLU A 14 -10.66 35.50 25.02
C GLU A 14 -10.92 34.61 23.80
N VAL A 15 -9.92 33.83 23.37
CA VAL A 15 -10.16 32.62 22.54
C VAL A 15 -10.27 31.36 23.40
N GLU A 16 -9.52 31.27 24.51
CA GLU A 16 -9.49 30.08 25.36
C GLU A 16 -10.79 29.89 26.15
N ASP A 17 -11.44 30.98 26.57
CA ASP A 17 -12.70 30.91 27.32
C ASP A 17 -13.88 30.47 26.44
N LEU A 18 -13.86 30.80 25.15
CA LEU A 18 -14.90 30.39 24.19
C LEU A 18 -14.83 28.91 23.82
N ILE A 19 -13.65 28.29 23.95
CA ILE A 19 -13.46 26.86 23.72
C ILE A 19 -13.96 26.08 24.93
N ASN A 20 -13.69 26.55 26.15
CA ASN A 20 -14.13 25.86 27.36
C ASN A 20 -15.66 25.92 27.56
N GLU A 21 -16.33 27.00 27.12
CA GLU A 21 -17.80 27.10 27.21
C GLU A 21 -18.54 26.18 26.23
N ILE A 22 -17.92 25.77 25.11
CA ILE A 22 -18.52 24.85 24.12
C ILE A 22 -18.39 23.37 24.56
N PHE A 23 -17.36 23.04 25.33
CA PHE A 23 -16.97 21.65 25.58
C PHE A 23 -17.16 21.15 27.03
N GLU A 24 -17.62 21.98 27.96
CA GLU A 24 -17.93 21.52 29.32
C GLU A 24 -19.43 21.18 29.51
N SER A 25 -19.82 19.97 29.13
CA SER A 25 -20.70 19.12 29.96
C SER A 25 -20.89 17.74 29.34
N GLU A 26 -20.23 16.71 29.90
CA GLU A 26 -20.87 15.55 30.53
C GLU A 26 -19.77 14.60 31.02
N GLU A 27 -20.02 13.97 32.17
CA GLU A 27 -19.08 13.14 32.92
C GLU A 27 -18.48 12.03 32.04
N ALA A 28 -17.17 11.83 32.17
CA ALA A 28 -16.47 10.71 31.58
C ALA A 28 -16.93 9.40 32.24
N ASP A 29 -17.97 8.79 31.68
CA ASP A 29 -18.12 7.33 31.75
C ASP A 29 -16.94 6.73 30.98
N ASP A 30 -16.15 5.86 31.63
CA ASP A 30 -15.13 5.03 31.00
C ASP A 30 -15.80 4.10 29.99
N VAL A 31 -16.09 4.62 28.79
CA VAL A 31 -16.44 3.84 27.63
C VAL A 31 -15.13 3.34 27.05
N ASP A 32 -14.90 2.03 27.15
CA ASP A 32 -13.81 1.34 26.47
C ASP A 32 -14.05 1.50 24.95
N LEU A 33 -13.60 2.62 24.39
CA LEU A 33 -13.60 2.87 22.96
C LEU A 33 -12.49 2.01 22.37
N GLU A 34 -12.85 0.78 21.98
CA GLU A 34 -12.03 0.03 21.03
C GLU A 34 -11.74 0.97 19.85
N PRO A 35 -10.48 1.05 19.37
CA PRO A 35 -10.15 1.95 18.29
C PRO A 35 -10.98 1.53 17.07
N GLU A 36 -11.97 2.35 16.69
CA GLU A 36 -12.65 2.17 15.42
C GLU A 36 -11.60 2.33 14.34
N GLU A 37 -11.20 1.23 13.70
CA GLU A 37 -10.43 1.28 12.46
C GLU A 37 -11.13 2.27 11.52
N ASP A 38 -10.37 3.25 11.03
CA ASP A 38 -10.89 4.40 10.30
C ASP A 38 -11.83 3.91 9.17
N SER A 39 -13.14 4.17 9.30
CA SER A 39 -14.18 3.64 8.39
C SER A 39 -13.87 3.86 6.90
N SER A 40 -13.07 4.89 6.58
CA SER A 40 -12.56 5.16 5.24
C SER A 40 -11.53 4.16 4.71
N GLU A 41 -10.64 3.63 5.55
CA GLU A 41 -9.61 2.67 5.14
C GLU A 41 -10.28 1.37 4.68
N ILE A 42 -11.19 0.84 5.50
CA ILE A 42 -11.98 -0.35 5.18
C ILE A 42 -12.76 -0.16 3.86
N ALA A 43 -13.40 1.00 3.68
CA ALA A 43 -14.14 1.29 2.46
C ALA A 43 -13.25 1.33 1.21
N ILE A 44 -12.01 1.83 1.32
CA ILE A 44 -11.04 1.86 0.23
C ILE A 44 -10.59 0.44 -0.11
N GLU A 45 -10.27 -0.37 0.90
CA GLU A 45 -9.84 -1.75 0.71
C GLU A 45 -10.91 -2.61 0.05
N GLU A 46 -12.16 -2.52 0.51
CA GLU A 46 -13.28 -3.25 -0.09
C GLU A 46 -13.53 -2.83 -1.54
N SER A 47 -13.48 -1.53 -1.81
CA SER A 47 -13.62 -0.98 -3.16
C SER A 47 -12.52 -1.49 -4.09
N PHE A 48 -11.27 -1.49 -3.61
CA PHE A 48 -10.13 -1.99 -4.34
C PHE A 48 -10.23 -3.49 -4.61
N ALA A 49 -10.57 -4.30 -3.60
CA ALA A 49 -10.74 -5.75 -3.74
C ALA A 49 -11.80 -6.10 -4.78
N ARG A 50 -12.95 -5.41 -4.74
CA ARG A 50 -14.05 -5.59 -5.71
C ARG A 50 -13.64 -5.19 -7.12
N HIS A 51 -12.88 -4.11 -7.26
CA HIS A 51 -12.34 -3.68 -8.55
C HIS A 51 -11.40 -4.75 -9.14
N MET A 52 -10.43 -5.22 -8.36
CA MET A 52 -9.48 -6.24 -8.78
C MET A 52 -10.17 -7.55 -9.17
N GLU A 53 -11.18 -7.98 -8.41
CA GLU A 53 -11.96 -9.16 -8.76
C GLU A 53 -12.68 -9.00 -10.11
N THR A 54 -13.25 -7.82 -10.35
CA THR A 54 -13.93 -7.51 -11.62
C THR A 54 -12.96 -7.56 -12.81
N VAL A 55 -11.77 -6.96 -12.65
CA VAL A 55 -10.73 -6.98 -13.68
C VAL A 55 -10.30 -8.42 -13.99
N ARG A 56 -10.02 -9.23 -12.97
CA ARG A 56 -9.61 -10.64 -13.17
C ARG A 56 -10.71 -11.48 -13.82
N LYS A 57 -11.98 -11.27 -13.44
CA LYS A 57 -13.12 -11.95 -14.09
C LYS A 57 -13.23 -11.62 -15.58
N ALA A 58 -12.93 -10.38 -15.97
CA ALA A 58 -12.99 -9.96 -17.37
C ALA A 58 -11.96 -10.67 -18.27
N VAL A 59 -10.86 -11.17 -17.70
CA VAL A 59 -9.79 -11.88 -18.42
C VAL A 59 -9.69 -13.37 -18.06
N ALA A 60 -10.66 -13.88 -17.29
CA ALA A 60 -10.67 -15.28 -16.85
C ALA A 60 -10.78 -16.24 -18.04
N GLY A 61 -10.04 -17.35 -17.99
CA GLY A 61 -10.03 -18.39 -19.03
C GLY A 61 -9.21 -18.02 -20.29
N VAL A 62 -8.65 -16.82 -20.37
CA VAL A 62 -7.71 -16.44 -21.43
C VAL A 62 -6.28 -16.73 -20.96
N PRO A 63 -5.40 -17.32 -21.78
CA PRO A 63 -3.99 -17.43 -21.46
C PRO A 63 -3.33 -16.04 -21.46
N LEU A 64 -2.80 -15.61 -20.31
CA LEU A 64 -2.25 -14.27 -20.08
C LEU A 64 -0.73 -14.26 -20.12
N SER A 65 -0.17 -13.22 -20.73
CA SER A 65 1.26 -12.91 -20.70
C SER A 65 1.47 -11.77 -19.72
N ILE A 66 2.11 -12.03 -18.59
CA ILE A 66 2.15 -11.09 -17.47
C ILE A 66 3.49 -10.37 -17.44
N ALA A 67 3.48 -9.05 -17.60
CA ALA A 67 4.63 -8.19 -17.29
C ALA A 67 4.66 -7.86 -15.80
N LEU A 68 5.86 -7.93 -15.21
CA LEU A 68 6.13 -7.66 -13.81
C LEU A 68 7.21 -6.59 -13.68
N ASP A 69 6.91 -5.56 -12.89
CA ASP A 69 7.83 -4.48 -12.55
C ASP A 69 7.72 -4.14 -11.06
N VAL A 70 8.86 -3.92 -10.41
CA VAL A 70 8.92 -3.49 -9.01
C VAL A 70 9.52 -2.10 -8.94
N ARG A 71 8.81 -1.18 -8.27
CA ARG A 71 9.22 0.21 -8.09
C ARG A 71 9.37 0.53 -6.62
N TYR A 72 10.47 1.22 -6.30
CA TYR A 72 10.78 1.70 -4.96
C TYR A 72 10.36 3.16 -4.81
N ASP A 73 9.99 3.55 -3.60
CA ASP A 73 9.65 4.94 -3.26
C ASP A 73 10.83 5.91 -3.34
N THR A 74 12.04 5.38 -3.16
CA THR A 74 13.32 6.10 -3.17
C THR A 74 14.41 5.20 -3.79
N PRO A 75 15.64 5.72 -4.04
CA PRO A 75 16.73 4.89 -4.54
C PRO A 75 16.98 3.63 -3.69
N GLY A 76 17.20 2.49 -4.36
CA GLY A 76 17.00 1.14 -3.82
C GLY A 76 17.83 0.68 -2.62
N PHE A 77 18.69 1.52 -2.02
CA PHE A 77 19.41 1.22 -0.77
C PHE A 77 18.80 1.88 0.48
N SER A 78 17.89 2.83 0.30
CA SER A 78 17.22 3.57 1.39
C SER A 78 15.70 3.50 1.32
N ALA A 79 15.17 2.63 0.45
CA ALA A 79 13.74 2.54 0.21
C ALA A 79 13.01 1.93 1.41
N ASN A 80 11.95 2.63 1.84
CA ASN A 80 11.11 2.15 2.92
C ASN A 80 9.90 1.39 2.37
N ARG A 81 9.45 1.75 1.16
CA ARG A 81 8.34 1.11 0.49
C ARG A 81 8.70 0.70 -0.94
N SER A 82 8.06 -0.35 -1.39
CA SER A 82 8.06 -0.74 -2.80
C SER A 82 6.70 -1.24 -3.23
N SER A 83 6.43 -1.17 -4.53
CA SER A 83 5.23 -1.69 -5.17
C SER A 83 5.62 -2.65 -6.28
N GLY A 84 4.98 -3.83 -6.31
CA GLY A 84 5.13 -4.82 -7.36
C GLY A 84 3.84 -4.86 -8.18
N VAL A 85 3.94 -4.58 -9.48
CA VAL A 85 2.78 -4.52 -10.38
C VAL A 85 2.85 -5.69 -11.35
N PHE A 86 1.75 -6.42 -11.47
CA PHE A 86 1.58 -7.52 -12.41
C PHE A 86 0.49 -7.15 -13.41
N MET A 87 0.85 -7.04 -14.67
CA MET A 87 -0.03 -6.54 -15.73
C MET A 87 -0.08 -7.50 -16.90
N ASP A 88 -1.26 -7.77 -17.46
CA ASP A 88 -1.36 -8.46 -18.75
C ASP A 88 -0.85 -7.56 -19.87
N THR A 89 0.06 -8.05 -20.71
CA THR A 89 0.68 -7.24 -21.77
C THR A 89 -0.26 -6.91 -22.91
N ASN A 90 -1.32 -7.70 -23.11
CA ASN A 90 -2.27 -7.50 -24.20
C ASN A 90 -3.33 -6.46 -23.84
N THR A 91 -4.03 -6.67 -22.73
CA THR A 91 -5.13 -5.82 -22.26
C THR A 91 -4.65 -4.63 -21.44
N ARG A 92 -3.41 -4.68 -20.93
CA ARG A 92 -2.85 -3.71 -19.97
C ARG A 92 -3.59 -3.67 -18.64
N ALA A 93 -4.41 -4.68 -18.35
CA ALA A 93 -5.09 -4.83 -17.09
C ALA A 93 -4.09 -5.16 -15.99
N ILE A 94 -4.16 -4.45 -14.86
CA ILE A 94 -3.41 -4.79 -13.65
C ILE A 94 -4.14 -5.94 -12.95
N LEU A 95 -3.46 -7.08 -12.82
CA LEU A 95 -4.02 -8.33 -12.31
C LEU A 95 -3.70 -8.54 -10.83
N GLN A 96 -2.55 -8.02 -10.39
CA GLN A 96 -2.13 -8.03 -9.00
C GLN A 96 -1.25 -6.81 -8.70
N LEU A 97 -1.39 -6.29 -7.49
CA LEU A 97 -0.59 -5.23 -6.93
C LEU A 97 -0.14 -5.68 -5.54
N GLU A 98 1.17 -5.67 -5.30
CA GLU A 98 1.76 -5.94 -4.00
C GLU A 98 2.43 -4.67 -3.48
N VAL A 99 2.32 -4.40 -2.18
CA VAL A 99 2.99 -3.29 -1.52
C VAL A 99 3.81 -3.85 -0.37
N GLY A 100 5.08 -3.48 -0.29
CA GLY A 100 5.99 -3.94 0.76
C GLY A 100 6.51 -2.81 1.63
N ASP A 101 6.69 -3.09 2.92
CA ASP A 101 7.47 -2.27 3.86
C ASP A 101 8.85 -2.91 4.10
N SER A 102 9.91 -2.11 4.03
CA SER A 102 11.29 -2.52 4.31
C SER A 102 11.47 -3.21 5.66
N LYS A 103 10.61 -2.92 6.65
CA LYS A 103 10.61 -3.59 7.95
C LYS A 103 10.40 -5.10 7.83
N GLU A 104 9.59 -5.55 6.88
CA GLU A 104 9.31 -6.97 6.62
C GLU A 104 10.55 -7.74 6.18
N VAL A 105 11.52 -7.04 5.59
CA VAL A 105 12.80 -7.60 5.13
C VAL A 105 14.00 -7.17 5.97
N GLY A 106 13.77 -6.70 7.20
CA GLY A 106 14.83 -6.28 8.11
C GLY A 106 15.56 -5.01 7.65
N ARG A 107 14.84 -4.08 7.02
CA ARG A 107 15.33 -2.82 6.43
C ARG A 107 16.39 -3.01 5.35
N HIS A 108 16.36 -4.16 4.67
CA HIS A 108 17.24 -4.46 3.56
C HIS A 108 16.46 -4.30 2.25
N SER A 109 16.29 -3.05 1.80
CA SER A 109 15.41 -2.70 0.68
C SER A 109 15.56 -3.56 -0.60
N PRO A 110 16.76 -3.98 -1.05
CA PRO A 110 16.87 -4.88 -2.21
C PRO A 110 16.15 -6.23 -2.07
N LYS A 111 15.81 -6.66 -0.86
CA LYS A 111 15.07 -7.92 -0.62
C LYS A 111 13.56 -7.75 -0.82
N MET A 112 13.03 -6.53 -0.79
CA MET A 112 11.59 -6.30 -0.99
C MET A 112 11.14 -6.72 -2.38
N GLU A 113 11.95 -6.47 -3.42
CA GLU A 113 11.63 -6.92 -4.78
C GLU A 113 11.43 -8.42 -4.85
N ARG A 114 12.33 -9.20 -4.23
CA ARG A 114 12.14 -10.64 -4.16
C ARG A 114 10.83 -11.01 -3.44
N LEU A 115 10.56 -10.41 -2.28
CA LEU A 115 9.35 -10.67 -1.49
C LEU A 115 8.07 -10.39 -2.31
N LEU A 116 7.97 -9.23 -2.94
CA LEU A 116 6.78 -8.83 -3.71
C LEU A 116 6.57 -9.71 -4.95
N ILE A 117 7.66 -10.13 -5.59
CA ILE A 117 7.60 -11.07 -6.71
C ILE A 117 7.09 -12.43 -6.24
N GLU A 118 7.59 -12.95 -5.12
CA GLU A 118 7.16 -14.24 -4.56
C GLU A 118 5.67 -14.21 -4.17
N LEU A 119 5.22 -13.16 -3.49
CA LEU A 119 3.82 -13.00 -3.08
C LEU A 119 2.87 -12.89 -4.28
N GLY A 120 3.16 -12.00 -5.22
CA GLY A 120 2.28 -11.79 -6.36
C GLY A 120 2.24 -12.99 -7.31
N LEU A 121 3.34 -13.71 -7.48
CA LEU A 121 3.34 -14.95 -8.27
C LEU A 121 2.62 -16.09 -7.56
N LEU A 122 2.78 -16.23 -6.23
CA LEU A 122 2.01 -17.19 -5.45
C LEU A 122 0.50 -16.94 -5.64
N TYR A 123 0.08 -15.69 -5.55
CA TYR A 123 -1.31 -15.31 -5.77
C TYR A 123 -1.77 -15.67 -7.19
N LEU A 124 -1.05 -15.19 -8.22
CA LEU A 124 -1.46 -15.35 -9.61
C LEU A 124 -1.49 -16.81 -10.06
N VAL A 125 -0.51 -17.62 -9.66
CA VAL A 125 -0.36 -19.01 -10.12
C VAL A 125 -1.21 -19.98 -9.31
N HIS A 126 -1.33 -19.77 -7.99
CA HIS A 126 -1.93 -20.78 -7.10
C HIS A 126 -3.28 -20.37 -6.51
N GLN A 127 -3.58 -19.07 -6.41
CA GLN A 127 -4.76 -18.57 -5.70
C GLN A 127 -5.77 -17.87 -6.62
N SER A 128 -5.36 -17.48 -7.82
CA SER A 128 -6.20 -16.79 -8.78
C SER A 128 -6.80 -17.75 -9.83
N PRO A 129 -7.97 -17.45 -10.41
CA PRO A 129 -8.56 -18.25 -11.49
C PRO A 129 -7.92 -17.99 -12.87
N LEU A 130 -6.75 -17.36 -12.92
CA LEU A 130 -6.11 -16.91 -14.15
C LEU A 130 -5.23 -18.02 -14.74
N ILE A 131 -5.15 -18.05 -16.08
CA ILE A 131 -4.25 -18.96 -16.79
C ILE A 131 -2.99 -18.18 -17.16
N VAL A 132 -1.94 -18.30 -16.35
CA VAL A 132 -0.65 -17.64 -16.62
C VAL A 132 0.12 -18.43 -17.67
N ARG A 133 0.38 -17.84 -18.83
CA ARG A 133 1.16 -18.45 -19.92
C ARG A 133 2.64 -18.18 -19.79
N GLU A 134 3.01 -16.93 -19.55
CA GLU A 134 4.39 -16.50 -19.40
C GLU A 134 4.48 -15.29 -18.48
N ILE A 135 5.66 -15.12 -17.87
CA ILE A 135 5.99 -13.97 -17.03
C ILE A 135 7.18 -13.27 -17.68
N ILE A 136 7.04 -11.98 -17.91
CA ILE A 136 8.03 -11.11 -18.56
C ILE A 136 8.53 -10.13 -17.52
N SER A 137 9.82 -10.19 -17.22
CA SER A 137 10.47 -9.24 -16.32
C SER A 137 11.95 -9.17 -16.64
N ASP A 138 12.55 -8.01 -16.37
CA ASP A 138 14.01 -7.82 -16.36
C ASP A 138 14.66 -8.42 -15.10
N THR A 139 13.85 -8.71 -14.08
CA THR A 139 14.25 -9.27 -12.78
C THR A 139 14.44 -10.79 -12.85
N SER A 140 15.37 -11.22 -13.67
CA SER A 140 15.57 -12.64 -14.04
C SER A 140 15.94 -13.56 -12.86
N ARG A 141 16.77 -13.10 -11.90
CA ARG A 141 17.28 -13.99 -10.84
C ARG A 141 16.22 -14.44 -9.84
N ASN A 142 15.29 -13.57 -9.48
CA ASN A 142 14.28 -13.86 -8.44
C ASN A 142 13.15 -14.75 -8.98
N ILE A 143 12.80 -14.60 -10.27
CA ILE A 143 11.77 -15.41 -10.93
C ILE A 143 12.24 -16.85 -11.16
N ILE A 144 13.50 -17.06 -11.53
CA ILE A 144 14.05 -18.39 -11.82
C ILE A 144 14.16 -19.26 -10.55
N SER A 145 14.27 -18.66 -9.36
CA SER A 145 14.37 -19.40 -8.09
C SER A 145 13.02 -19.92 -7.55
N LEU A 146 11.90 -19.40 -8.03
CA LEU A 146 10.56 -19.69 -7.53
C LEU A 146 9.99 -21.07 -7.89
N PRO A 147 10.12 -21.61 -9.12
CA PRO A 147 9.48 -22.88 -9.48
C PRO A 147 10.22 -24.14 -8.98
N ARG A 148 11.24 -24.02 -8.13
CA ARG A 148 12.06 -25.17 -7.68
C ARG A 148 11.61 -25.82 -6.37
N THR A 149 10.63 -25.27 -5.66
CA THR A 149 10.26 -25.78 -4.33
C THR A 149 9.27 -26.95 -4.33
N ASP A 150 8.69 -27.34 -5.47
CA ASP A 150 7.81 -28.52 -5.56
C ASP A 150 8.36 -29.57 -6.53
N ALA A 151 9.49 -30.19 -6.15
CA ALA A 151 9.97 -31.42 -6.74
C ALA A 151 10.65 -32.30 -5.68
N SER A 152 9.94 -32.62 -4.60
CA SER A 152 10.28 -33.73 -3.72
C SER A 152 9.01 -34.51 -3.41
N HIS A 153 8.77 -35.54 -4.21
CA HIS A 153 7.93 -36.69 -3.87
C HIS A 153 8.53 -37.49 -2.71
#